data_AF-A0A418NM40-F1
#
_entry.id   AF-A0A418NM40-F1
#
_cell.length_a   1.000
_cell.length_b   1.000
_cell.length_c   1.000
_cell.angle_alpha   90.00
_cell.angle_beta   90.00
_cell.angle_gamma   90.00
#
_symmetry.space_group_name_H-M   'P 1'
#
loop_
_entity.id
_entity.type
_entity.pdbx_description
1 polymer ?
#
loop_
_entity_poly.entity_id
_entity_poly.type
_entity_poly.pdbx_seq_one_letter_code
_entity_poly.pdbx_strand_id
1 'polypeptide(L)'
;MGKLTAVAVKAALANPGTYQDGEGLFLKVGKTGSASWLLRLQQDGKRRDIGVGSAKLVTLAEAREKANELRKAVKVEKRDVLTERKDEAAAKVTFREAATQYHSENEAGWKSAVYARQWLASLENYAFPKLGDMPTGSIAAADIIDVLTPIWQEIPETARQVRNRICAVLDYAHAKGWRSTEAPSGNSSLKAGRGLPRQIKKTQNRKAMPYVAIPSFLTALRRKPSFGRFALDLLILTGTRSQEVRLATWEEFDLEERLWTIPAEHMKRSKAHVVPLSEAAMGVLAKADAFKVGGAEVVFSGATGKAMSDMTLLKVLRDMQEPFHVHGFRSAFTDWAANEGFPNAVVEAALAHKTPDAVQAAYRRTTYLGTKENPGIRVKLMEAWGAYCASNVAS
;
A
#
# COMPACT_ATOMS: atom_id res chain seq x y z
N MET A 1 -2.82 44.58 42.62
CA MET A 1 -1.60 44.72 43.43
C MET A 1 -1.21 43.35 43.95
N GLY A 2 0.03 42.91 43.73
CA GLY A 2 0.47 41.55 44.07
C GLY A 2 0.69 41.38 45.58
N LYS A 3 0.29 40.23 46.12
CA LYS A 3 0.31 39.90 47.55
C LYS A 3 1.66 39.36 48.03
N LEU A 4 2.51 38.85 47.15
CA LEU A 4 3.84 38.37 47.52
C LEU A 4 4.88 39.49 47.44
N THR A 5 5.83 39.44 48.36
CA THR A 5 7.06 40.24 48.34
C THR A 5 8.24 39.33 48.02
N ALA A 6 9.35 39.89 47.54
CA ALA A 6 10.57 39.10 47.27
C ALA A 6 11.06 38.33 48.52
N VAL A 7 10.89 38.92 49.71
CA VAL A 7 11.20 38.29 50.99
C VAL A 7 10.28 37.10 51.26
N ALA A 8 8.97 37.24 51.03
CA ALA A 8 8.00 36.15 51.17
C ALA A 8 8.26 35.01 50.19
N VAL A 9 8.73 35.29 48.97
CA VAL A 9 9.12 34.28 47.99
C VAL A 9 10.32 33.47 48.50
N LYS A 10 11.35 34.13 49.05
CA LYS A 10 12.52 33.44 49.60
C LYS A 10 12.14 32.51 50.76
N ALA A 11 11.24 32.94 51.63
CA ALA A 11 10.71 32.12 52.73
C ALA A 11 9.84 30.95 52.23
N ALA A 12 9.07 31.17 51.16
CA ALA A 12 8.22 30.15 50.53
C ALA A 12 9.03 29.03 49.88
N LEU A 13 10.23 29.30 49.35
CA LEU A 13 11.07 28.26 48.73
C LEU A 13 11.48 27.14 49.71
N ALA A 14 11.52 27.42 51.01
CA ALA A 14 11.85 26.44 52.05
C ALA A 14 10.63 25.61 52.51
N ASN A 15 9.41 25.99 52.11
CA ASN A 15 8.18 25.42 52.62
C ASN A 15 7.30 24.93 51.46
N PRO A 16 7.10 23.60 51.29
CA PRO A 16 6.21 23.09 50.26
C PRO A 16 4.79 23.64 50.41
N GLY A 17 4.25 24.22 49.34
CA GLY A 17 2.99 24.95 49.42
C GLY A 17 2.62 25.68 48.14
N THR A 18 1.43 26.26 48.13
CA THR A 18 0.94 27.12 47.04
C THR A 18 0.73 28.52 47.58
N TYR A 19 1.49 29.48 47.06
CA TYR A 19 1.51 30.86 47.52
C TYR A 19 0.92 31.78 46.46
N GLN A 20 -0.17 32.47 46.78
CA GLN A 20 -0.89 33.30 45.81
C GLN A 20 -0.29 34.70 45.73
N ASP A 21 0.07 35.15 44.53
CA ASP A 21 0.45 36.54 44.27
C ASP A 21 -0.76 37.40 43.89
N GLY A 22 -1.79 36.80 43.28
CA GLY A 22 -3.01 37.49 42.88
C GLY A 22 -3.18 37.53 41.36
N GLU A 23 -4.37 37.93 40.90
CA GLU A 23 -4.73 37.97 39.47
C GLU A 23 -4.50 36.65 38.72
N GLY A 24 -4.56 35.53 39.46
CA GLY A 24 -4.32 34.18 38.96
C GLY A 24 -2.85 33.74 39.00
N LEU A 25 -1.89 34.61 39.32
CA LEU A 25 -0.49 34.23 39.47
C LEU A 25 -0.23 33.66 40.87
N PHE A 26 0.46 32.52 40.93
CA PHE A 26 0.87 31.88 42.16
C PHE A 26 2.18 31.11 42.02
N LEU A 27 2.89 30.97 43.12
CA LEU A 27 4.08 30.15 43.26
C LEU A 27 3.70 28.79 43.82
N LYS A 28 4.10 27.71 43.13
CA LYS A 28 3.95 26.34 43.63
C LYS A 28 5.31 25.77 43.98
N VAL A 29 5.48 25.38 45.24
CA VAL A 29 6.69 24.76 45.77
C VAL A 29 6.37 23.29 46.08
N GLY A 30 7.04 22.38 45.37
CA GLY A 30 6.90 20.94 45.51
C GLY A 30 7.66 20.40 46.73
N LYS A 31 7.25 19.23 47.21
CA LYS A 31 7.88 18.54 48.35
C LYS A 31 9.37 18.24 48.16
N THR A 32 9.83 18.19 46.91
CA THR A 32 11.22 17.94 46.50
C THR A 32 12.03 19.22 46.29
N GLY A 33 11.49 20.40 46.67
CA GLY A 33 12.17 21.69 46.54
C GLY A 33 12.11 22.31 45.14
N SER A 34 11.33 21.75 44.22
CA SER A 34 11.03 22.38 42.92
C SER A 34 10.06 23.54 43.12
N ALA A 35 10.35 24.71 42.53
CA ALA A 35 9.51 25.89 42.68
C ALA A 35 9.19 26.48 41.30
N SER A 36 7.91 26.67 41.00
CA SER A 36 7.45 27.13 39.67
C SER A 36 6.34 28.16 39.79
N TRP A 37 6.44 29.19 38.96
CA TRP A 37 5.40 30.20 38.76
C TRP A 37 4.33 29.65 37.82
N LEU A 38 3.08 29.70 38.27
CA LEU A 38 1.91 29.26 37.54
C LEU A 38 0.89 30.40 37.46
N LEU A 39 0.31 30.55 36.28
CA LEU A 39 -0.74 31.51 36.01
C LEU A 39 -2.04 30.77 35.70
N ARG A 40 -3.05 30.93 36.55
CA ARG A 40 -4.39 30.41 36.33
C ARG A 40 -5.22 31.38 35.51
N LEU A 41 -5.66 30.94 34.33
CA LEU A 41 -6.55 31.68 33.45
C LEU A 41 -7.83 30.87 33.15
N GLN A 42 -8.87 31.59 32.75
CA GLN A 42 -10.11 31.00 32.26
C GLN A 42 -10.33 31.45 30.83
N GLN A 43 -10.43 30.49 29.91
CA GLN A 43 -10.70 30.69 28.49
C GLN A 43 -11.85 29.75 28.10
N ASP A 44 -12.88 30.27 27.45
CA ASP A 44 -14.09 29.53 27.03
C ASP A 44 -14.72 28.70 28.16
N GLY A 45 -14.81 29.29 29.36
CA GLY A 45 -15.39 28.63 30.54
C GLY A 45 -14.51 27.56 31.19
N LYS A 46 -13.35 27.20 30.60
CA LYS A 46 -12.43 26.20 31.14
C LYS A 46 -11.27 26.87 31.87
N ARG A 47 -11.01 26.44 33.11
CA ARG A 47 -9.85 26.88 33.91
C ARG A 47 -8.60 26.10 33.49
N ARG A 48 -7.50 26.81 33.27
CA ARG A 48 -6.19 26.23 32.92
C ARG A 48 -5.06 26.93 33.69
N ASP A 49 -4.07 26.15 34.09
CA ASP A 49 -2.86 26.66 34.75
C ASP A 49 -1.71 26.63 33.74
N ILE A 50 -1.10 27.79 33.47
CA ILE A 50 0.00 27.98 32.51
C ILE A 50 1.31 28.19 33.28
N GLY A 51 2.36 27.46 32.92
CA GLY A 51 3.71 27.65 33.46
C GLY A 51 4.36 28.94 32.95
N VAL A 52 4.72 29.83 33.88
CA VAL A 52 5.44 31.09 33.61
C VAL A 52 6.96 30.88 33.69
N GLY A 53 7.41 29.95 34.53
CA GLY A 53 8.82 29.54 34.63
C GLY A 53 9.23 29.05 36.02
N SER A 54 10.47 28.58 36.15
CA SER A 54 11.06 28.17 37.44
C SER A 54 11.33 29.39 38.32
N ALA A 55 10.95 29.33 39.60
CA ALA A 55 11.19 30.43 40.55
C ALA A 55 12.67 30.60 40.94
N LYS A 56 13.55 29.67 40.53
CA LYS A 56 15.01 29.83 40.63
C LYS A 56 15.59 30.70 39.52
N LEU A 57 14.90 30.79 38.38
CA LEU A 57 15.38 31.47 37.16
C LEU A 57 14.56 32.72 36.83
N VAL A 58 13.32 32.79 37.31
CA VAL A 58 12.39 33.89 37.04
C VAL A 58 12.06 34.58 38.35
N THR A 59 12.44 35.85 38.44
CA THR A 59 12.15 36.69 39.60
C THR A 59 10.65 36.98 39.72
N LEU A 60 10.20 37.42 40.90
CA LEU A 60 8.79 37.80 41.09
C LEU A 60 8.35 38.92 40.12
N ALA A 61 9.24 39.88 39.83
CA ALA A 61 8.95 40.97 38.91
C ALA A 61 8.76 40.47 37.47
N GLU A 62 9.68 39.64 36.98
CA GLU A 62 9.59 39.02 35.66
C GLU A 62 8.39 38.08 35.54
N ALA A 63 8.05 37.36 36.61
CA ALA A 63 6.87 36.50 36.65
C ALA A 63 5.57 37.31 36.50
N ARG A 64 5.49 38.51 37.11
CA ARG A 64 4.35 39.42 36.97
C ARG A 64 4.27 40.01 35.56
N GLU A 65 5.39 40.39 34.97
CA GLU A 65 5.46 40.91 33.61
C GLU A 65 4.98 39.87 32.59
N LYS A 66 5.57 38.67 32.62
CA LYS A 66 5.14 37.55 31.76
C LYS A 66 3.69 37.14 32.00
N ALA A 67 3.21 37.23 33.25
CA ALA A 67 1.81 36.97 33.56
C ALA A 67 0.87 38.03 32.97
N ASN A 68 1.30 39.29 32.88
CA ASN A 68 0.53 40.35 32.24
C ASN A 68 0.48 40.16 30.73
N GLU A 69 1.59 39.81 30.10
CA GLU A 69 1.65 39.49 28.66
C GLU A 69 0.73 38.33 28.31
N LEU A 70 0.81 37.21 29.04
CA LEU A 70 -0.05 36.04 28.83
C LEU A 70 -1.54 36.38 29.06
N ARG A 71 -1.85 37.23 30.03
CA ARG A 71 -3.22 37.72 30.24
C ARG A 71 -3.71 38.57 29.08
N LYS A 72 -2.87 39.46 28.55
CA LYS A 72 -3.20 40.31 27.40
C LYS A 72 -3.42 39.46 26.16
N ALA A 73 -2.54 38.50 25.87
CA ALA A 73 -2.65 37.58 24.76
C ALA A 73 -3.98 36.78 24.79
N VAL A 74 -4.34 36.25 25.96
CA VAL A 74 -5.56 35.41 26.10
C VAL A 74 -6.84 36.24 26.18
N LYS A 75 -6.87 37.35 26.94
CA LYS A 75 -8.11 38.12 27.17
C LYS A 75 -8.38 39.21 26.14
N VAL A 76 -7.34 39.85 25.62
CA VAL A 76 -7.46 40.98 24.68
C VAL A 76 -7.33 40.48 23.25
N GLU A 77 -6.27 39.73 22.97
CA GLU A 77 -5.95 39.26 21.62
C GLU A 77 -6.67 37.94 21.26
N LYS A 78 -7.36 37.32 22.23
CA LYS A 78 -8.06 36.02 22.09
C LYS A 78 -7.18 34.90 21.51
N ARG A 79 -5.86 34.96 21.69
CA ARG A 79 -4.92 33.92 21.26
C ARG A 79 -4.94 32.73 22.22
N ASP A 80 -4.88 31.51 21.68
CA ASP A 80 -4.69 30.28 22.47
C ASP A 80 -3.20 29.92 22.49
N VAL A 81 -2.49 30.53 23.43
CA VAL A 81 -1.02 30.41 23.63
C VAL A 81 -0.59 28.96 23.91
N LEU A 82 -1.51 28.08 24.34
CA LEU A 82 -1.23 26.66 24.57
C LEU A 82 -1.32 25.82 23.29
N THR A 83 -2.15 26.18 22.32
CA THR A 83 -2.10 25.58 20.98
C THR A 83 -0.86 26.06 20.25
N GLU A 84 -0.55 27.36 20.29
CA GLU A 84 0.65 27.92 19.65
C GLU A 84 1.94 27.23 20.14
N ARG A 85 2.09 27.00 21.46
CA ARG A 85 3.24 26.25 22.02
C ARG A 85 3.26 24.76 21.67
N LYS A 86 2.09 24.14 21.46
CA LYS A 86 2.01 22.75 20.97
C LYS A 86 2.37 22.69 19.49
N ASP A 87 1.99 23.70 18.73
CA ASP A 87 2.29 23.84 17.31
C ASP A 87 3.79 24.11 17.10
N GLU A 88 4.46 24.87 17.97
CA GLU A 88 5.93 25.04 17.98
C GLU A 88 6.70 23.73 18.27
N ALA A 89 6.13 22.83 19.10
CA ALA A 89 6.71 21.52 19.38
C ALA A 89 6.46 20.49 18.26
N ALA A 90 5.29 20.60 17.60
CA ALA A 90 4.92 19.84 16.40
C ALA A 90 5.73 20.27 15.15
N ALA A 91 6.34 21.46 15.17
CA ALA A 91 7.01 22.06 14.03
C ALA A 91 8.36 21.43 13.60
N LYS A 92 8.87 20.40 14.28
CA LYS A 92 10.24 19.92 14.01
C LYS A 92 10.38 18.82 12.96
N VAL A 93 9.33 18.03 12.71
CA VAL A 93 9.43 16.90 11.78
C VAL A 93 8.81 17.28 10.44
N THR A 94 9.66 17.30 9.42
CA THR A 94 9.26 17.53 8.04
C THR A 94 8.47 16.35 7.49
N PHE A 95 7.66 16.57 6.46
CA PHE A 95 6.93 15.50 5.82
C PHE A 95 7.84 14.40 5.27
N ARG A 96 9.02 14.76 4.75
CA ARG A 96 10.02 13.81 4.25
C ARG A 96 10.53 12.89 5.36
N GLU A 97 10.88 13.46 6.52
CA GLU A 97 11.33 12.69 7.68
C GLU A 97 10.21 11.76 8.18
N ALA A 98 8.98 12.29 8.32
CA ALA A 98 7.83 11.49 8.73
C ALA A 98 7.53 10.35 7.75
N ALA A 99 7.62 10.60 6.44
CA ALA A 99 7.41 9.60 5.40
C ALA A 99 8.50 8.51 5.42
N THR A 100 9.75 8.91 5.62
CA THR A 100 10.89 7.98 5.70
C THR A 100 10.79 7.10 6.95
N GLN A 101 10.39 7.68 8.09
CA GLN A 101 10.21 6.90 9.31
C GLN A 101 8.97 6.00 9.24
N TYR A 102 7.87 6.46 8.65
CA TYR A 102 6.71 5.60 8.41
C TYR A 102 7.10 4.40 7.51
N HIS A 103 7.88 4.66 6.46
CA HIS A 103 8.35 3.63 5.54
C HIS A 103 9.20 2.58 6.26
N SER A 104 10.21 2.99 7.03
CA SER A 104 11.08 2.05 7.76
C SER A 104 10.36 1.25 8.84
N GLU A 105 9.38 1.85 9.54
CA GLU A 105 8.59 1.14 10.56
C GLU A 105 7.59 0.14 9.95
N ASN A 106 7.18 0.31 8.68
CA ASN A 106 6.12 -0.51 8.06
C ASN A 106 6.63 -1.43 6.94
N GLU A 107 7.84 -1.25 6.41
CA GLU A 107 8.33 -2.02 5.27
C GLU A 107 8.39 -3.53 5.54
N ALA A 108 8.71 -3.94 6.76
CA ALA A 108 8.72 -5.35 7.18
C ALA A 108 7.33 -6.01 7.12
N GLY A 109 6.26 -5.22 7.23
CA GLY A 109 4.88 -5.71 7.12
C GLY A 109 4.39 -5.84 5.67
N TRP A 110 5.13 -5.29 4.69
CA TRP A 110 4.74 -5.36 3.28
C TRP A 110 5.27 -6.62 2.61
N LYS A 111 4.38 -7.36 1.94
CA LYS A 111 4.71 -8.62 1.26
C LYS A 111 5.68 -8.51 0.08
N SER A 112 5.95 -7.30 -0.40
CA SER A 112 6.73 -7.09 -1.62
C SER A 112 7.75 -5.97 -1.43
N ALA A 113 9.04 -6.31 -1.54
CA ALA A 113 10.12 -5.34 -1.56
C ALA A 113 10.01 -4.35 -2.73
N VAL A 114 9.40 -4.78 -3.85
CA VAL A 114 9.10 -3.88 -4.98
C VAL A 114 8.04 -2.85 -4.58
N TYR A 115 6.97 -3.30 -3.91
CA TYR A 115 5.95 -2.39 -3.39
C TYR A 115 6.55 -1.40 -2.39
N ALA A 116 7.41 -1.88 -1.47
CA ALA A 116 8.11 -1.02 -0.50
C ALA A 116 8.90 0.10 -1.18
N ARG A 117 9.70 -0.24 -2.20
CA ARG A 117 10.46 0.75 -2.98
C ARG A 117 9.54 1.70 -3.76
N GLN A 118 8.53 1.17 -4.45
CA GLN A 118 7.58 1.99 -5.21
C GLN A 118 6.74 2.91 -4.33
N TRP A 119 6.50 2.53 -3.08
CA TRP A 119 5.78 3.34 -2.12
C TRP A 119 6.52 4.64 -1.85
N LEU A 120 7.80 4.56 -1.47
CA LEU A 120 8.61 5.74 -1.18
C LEU A 120 8.92 6.54 -2.45
N ALA A 121 9.31 5.86 -3.53
CA ALA A 121 9.60 6.51 -4.82
C ALA A 121 8.42 7.33 -5.36
N SER A 122 7.17 6.92 -5.08
CA SER A 122 6.01 7.75 -5.46
C SER A 122 5.92 9.05 -4.68
N LEU A 123 6.27 9.05 -3.39
CA LEU A 123 6.29 10.27 -2.61
C LEU A 123 7.48 11.15 -3.03
N GLU A 124 8.63 10.56 -3.33
CA GLU A 124 9.79 11.27 -3.89
C GLU A 124 9.47 11.99 -5.20
N ASN A 125 8.78 11.31 -6.11
CA ASN A 125 8.48 11.87 -7.43
C ASN A 125 7.36 12.92 -7.41
N TYR A 126 6.35 12.77 -6.54
CA TYR A 126 5.13 13.58 -6.62
C TYR A 126 4.92 14.48 -5.40
N ALA A 127 5.22 14.02 -4.19
CA ALA A 127 4.90 14.74 -2.96
C ALA A 127 6.07 15.56 -2.41
N PHE A 128 7.28 14.98 -2.35
CA PHE A 128 8.47 15.61 -1.79
C PHE A 128 8.89 16.92 -2.47
N PRO A 129 8.70 17.13 -3.79
CA PRO A 129 9.05 18.40 -4.42
C PRO A 129 8.29 19.61 -3.87
N LYS A 130 7.09 19.41 -3.30
CA LYS A 130 6.27 20.48 -2.73
C LYS A 130 6.11 20.38 -1.20
N LEU A 131 5.86 19.18 -0.68
CA LEU A 131 5.57 18.96 0.74
C LEU A 131 6.79 18.54 1.56
N GLY A 132 7.85 18.05 0.92
CA GLY A 132 8.91 17.30 1.58
C GLY A 132 9.52 18.02 2.79
N ASP A 133 9.82 19.30 2.62
CA ASP A 133 10.51 20.11 3.63
C ASP A 133 9.52 20.90 4.50
N MET A 134 8.20 20.77 4.27
CA MET A 134 7.19 21.39 5.10
C MET A 134 7.02 20.62 6.42
N PRO A 135 6.90 21.31 7.57
CA PRO A 135 6.53 20.68 8.83
C PRO A 135 5.17 19.97 8.71
N THR A 136 5.08 18.75 9.21
CA THR A 136 3.85 17.95 9.16
C THR A 136 2.64 18.65 9.79
N GLY A 137 2.86 19.49 10.81
CA GLY A 137 1.82 20.33 11.43
C GLY A 137 1.23 21.40 10.52
N SER A 138 2.00 21.91 9.55
CA SER A 138 1.60 23.02 8.67
C SER A 138 0.83 22.61 7.42
N ILE A 139 0.89 21.32 7.04
CA ILE A 139 0.30 20.83 5.80
C ILE A 139 -1.23 20.91 5.86
N ALA A 140 -1.83 21.67 4.96
CA ALA A 140 -3.27 21.81 4.83
C ALA A 140 -3.81 20.97 3.65
N ALA A 141 -5.13 20.89 3.54
CA ALA A 141 -5.77 20.21 2.42
C ALA A 141 -5.44 20.87 1.07
N ALA A 142 -5.23 22.19 1.04
CA ALA A 142 -4.87 22.93 -0.16
C ALA A 142 -3.52 22.47 -0.73
N ASP A 143 -2.49 22.30 0.12
CA ASP A 143 -1.17 21.86 -0.32
C ASP A 143 -1.21 20.46 -0.96
N ILE A 144 -2.03 19.57 -0.40
CA ILE A 144 -2.25 18.22 -0.94
C ILE A 144 -2.97 18.31 -2.30
N ILE A 145 -3.96 19.19 -2.45
CA ILE A 145 -4.66 19.41 -3.73
C ILE A 145 -3.67 19.93 -4.78
N ASP A 146 -2.79 20.85 -4.43
CA ASP A 146 -1.79 21.43 -5.36
C ASP A 146 -0.76 20.41 -5.83
N VAL A 147 -0.43 19.43 -4.99
CA VAL A 147 0.41 18.27 -5.36
C VAL A 147 -0.31 17.35 -6.33
N LEU A 148 -1.58 17.09 -6.09
CA LEU A 148 -2.35 16.11 -6.85
C LEU A 148 -2.87 16.66 -8.19
N THR A 149 -3.18 17.95 -8.26
CA THR A 149 -3.84 18.59 -9.42
C THR A 149 -3.17 18.27 -10.77
N PRO A 150 -1.82 18.36 -10.92
CA PRO A 150 -1.17 18.07 -12.20
C PRO A 150 -1.33 16.62 -12.67
N ILE A 151 -1.42 15.67 -11.72
CA ILE A 151 -1.49 14.24 -12.02
C ILE A 151 -2.90 13.67 -11.93
N TRP A 152 -3.86 14.46 -11.44
CA TRP A 152 -5.16 13.94 -11.02
C TRP A 152 -6.01 13.40 -12.16
N GLN A 153 -6.00 14.06 -13.32
CA GLN A 153 -6.70 13.58 -14.53
C GLN A 153 -5.75 12.86 -15.49
N GLU A 154 -4.48 13.25 -15.53
CA GLU A 154 -3.46 12.66 -16.41
C GLU A 154 -3.15 11.20 -16.02
N ILE A 155 -2.93 10.93 -14.73
CA ILE A 155 -2.59 9.60 -14.22
C ILE A 155 -3.44 9.28 -12.97
N PRO A 156 -4.75 9.02 -13.15
CA PRO A 156 -5.71 8.99 -12.04
C PRO A 156 -5.40 7.99 -10.94
N GLU A 157 -4.86 6.82 -11.30
CA GLU A 157 -4.55 5.76 -10.33
C GLU A 157 -3.32 6.12 -9.47
N THR A 158 -2.26 6.62 -10.11
CA THR A 158 -1.08 7.13 -9.39
C THR A 158 -1.46 8.27 -8.46
N ALA A 159 -2.31 9.20 -8.91
CA ALA A 159 -2.78 10.31 -8.08
C ALA A 159 -3.55 9.83 -6.83
N ARG A 160 -4.43 8.82 -6.96
CA ARG A 160 -5.10 8.21 -5.80
C ARG A 160 -4.12 7.54 -4.85
N GLN A 161 -3.12 6.84 -5.37
CA GLN A 161 -2.10 6.18 -4.55
C GLN A 161 -1.26 7.21 -3.79
N VAL A 162 -0.77 8.26 -4.46
CA VAL A 162 -0.01 9.35 -3.84
C VAL A 162 -0.85 10.02 -2.75
N ARG A 163 -2.12 10.34 -3.02
CA ARG A 163 -3.05 10.88 -2.02
C ARG A 163 -3.15 10.00 -0.78
N ASN A 164 -3.41 8.70 -0.97
CA ASN A 164 -3.57 7.76 0.14
C ASN A 164 -2.28 7.65 0.97
N ARG A 165 -1.11 7.69 0.30
CA ARG A 165 0.21 7.67 0.95
C ARG A 165 0.45 8.95 1.75
N ILE A 166 0.12 10.12 1.20
CA ILE A 166 0.20 11.40 1.93
C ILE A 166 -0.68 11.37 3.19
N CYS A 167 -1.94 10.92 3.06
CA CYS A 167 -2.82 10.78 4.23
C CYS A 167 -2.23 9.83 5.28
N ALA A 168 -1.73 8.66 4.88
CA ALA A 168 -1.13 7.71 5.81
C ALA A 168 0.06 8.29 6.60
N VAL A 169 0.91 9.09 5.96
CA VAL A 169 2.03 9.78 6.63
C VAL A 169 1.53 10.84 7.62
N LEU A 170 0.50 11.60 7.26
CA LEU A 170 -0.07 12.62 8.14
C LEU A 170 -0.81 12.02 9.34
N ASP A 171 -1.53 10.91 9.14
CA ASP A 171 -2.18 10.16 10.22
C ASP A 171 -1.12 9.55 11.17
N TYR A 172 -0.03 9.04 10.62
CA TYR A 172 1.12 8.59 11.40
C TYR A 172 1.76 9.73 12.20
N ALA A 173 1.95 10.90 11.58
CA ALA A 173 2.45 12.09 12.27
C ALA A 173 1.52 12.54 13.41
N HIS A 174 0.20 12.44 13.21
CA HIS A 174 -0.78 12.68 14.27
C HIS A 174 -0.62 11.68 15.43
N ALA A 175 -0.51 10.38 15.13
CA ALA A 175 -0.33 9.34 16.14
C ALA A 175 0.97 9.52 16.96
N LYS A 176 2.04 10.05 16.34
CA LYS A 176 3.31 10.39 17.02
C LYS A 176 3.28 11.75 17.73
N GLY A 177 2.17 12.50 17.63
CA GLY A 177 2.02 13.82 18.24
C GLY A 177 2.75 14.96 17.52
N TRP A 178 3.24 14.75 16.30
CA TRP A 178 3.86 15.79 15.45
C TRP A 178 2.83 16.65 14.71
N ARG A 179 1.55 16.30 14.83
CA ARG A 179 0.44 17.06 14.28
C ARG A 179 -0.78 16.98 15.20
N SER A 180 -1.49 18.09 15.33
CA SER A 180 -2.68 18.22 16.18
C SER A 180 -3.94 17.52 15.65
N THR A 181 -4.03 17.32 14.33
CA THR A 181 -5.19 16.75 13.63
C THR A 181 -4.78 15.59 12.73
N GLU A 182 -5.70 14.65 12.52
CA GLU A 182 -5.56 13.63 11.48
C GLU A 182 -5.45 14.24 10.08
N ALA A 183 -5.07 13.42 9.10
CA ALA A 183 -5.05 13.82 7.71
C ALA A 183 -6.43 14.33 7.25
N PRO A 184 -6.50 15.35 6.38
CA PRO A 184 -7.75 15.75 5.76
C PRO A 184 -8.41 14.55 5.07
N SER A 185 -9.53 14.07 5.61
CA SER A 185 -10.01 12.73 5.33
C SER A 185 -10.45 12.54 3.88
N GLY A 186 -10.45 11.27 3.48
CA GLY A 186 -11.01 10.76 2.22
C GLY A 186 -12.37 11.36 1.82
N ASN A 187 -13.20 11.60 2.83
CA ASN A 187 -14.60 11.97 2.75
C ASN A 187 -14.86 13.47 2.93
N SER A 188 -13.83 14.27 3.17
CA SER A 188 -13.94 15.72 3.42
C SER A 188 -13.40 16.54 2.23
N SER A 189 -12.42 17.43 2.45
CA SER A 189 -11.87 18.36 1.45
C SER A 189 -11.19 17.66 0.27
N LEU A 190 -10.56 16.51 0.50
CA LEU A 190 -9.88 15.73 -0.55
C LEU A 190 -10.80 14.84 -1.37
N LYS A 191 -12.12 14.83 -1.10
CA LYS A 191 -13.08 14.00 -1.83
C LYS A 191 -13.16 14.44 -3.30
N ALA A 192 -13.11 13.47 -4.21
CA ALA A 192 -13.35 13.73 -5.64
C ALA A 192 -14.73 14.38 -5.84
N GLY A 193 -14.77 15.52 -6.54
CA GLY A 193 -15.93 16.39 -6.70
C GLY A 193 -16.07 17.51 -5.67
N ARG A 194 -15.14 17.63 -4.70
CA ARG A 194 -14.99 18.83 -3.86
C ARG A 194 -13.70 19.57 -4.22
N GLY A 195 -12.60 19.31 -3.50
CA GLY A 195 -11.32 19.97 -3.76
C GLY A 195 -10.57 19.48 -5.00
N LEU A 196 -10.92 18.30 -5.51
CA LEU A 196 -10.35 17.75 -6.75
C LEU A 196 -11.48 17.39 -7.71
N PRO A 197 -11.35 17.60 -9.03
CA PRO A 197 -12.41 17.30 -9.98
C PRO A 197 -12.75 15.80 -9.96
N ARG A 198 -13.97 15.44 -10.33
CA ARG A 198 -14.34 14.01 -10.40
C ARG A 198 -13.52 13.35 -11.50
N GLN A 199 -12.81 12.27 -11.17
CA GLN A 199 -12.09 11.49 -12.19
C GLN A 199 -13.12 10.71 -13.01
N ILE A 200 -13.13 10.95 -14.32
CA ILE A 200 -13.93 10.15 -15.24
C ILE A 200 -13.18 8.84 -15.42
N LYS A 201 -13.75 7.73 -14.93
CA LYS A 201 -13.21 6.40 -15.22
C LYS A 201 -13.40 6.12 -16.71
N LYS A 202 -12.41 6.48 -17.54
CA LYS A 202 -12.24 5.81 -18.83
C LYS A 202 -11.74 4.41 -18.53
N THR A 203 -12.65 3.49 -18.25
CA THR A 203 -12.31 2.08 -18.08
C THR A 203 -11.85 1.57 -19.44
N GLN A 204 -10.55 1.65 -19.72
CA GLN A 204 -9.98 0.89 -20.81
C GLN A 204 -9.88 -0.56 -20.33
N ASN A 205 -10.86 -1.37 -20.72
CA ASN A 205 -10.75 -2.82 -20.51
C ASN A 205 -9.48 -3.28 -21.23
N ARG A 206 -8.61 -3.98 -20.51
CA ARG A 206 -7.42 -4.61 -21.12
C ARG A 206 -7.93 -5.52 -22.23
N LYS A 207 -7.49 -5.31 -23.47
CA LYS A 207 -7.90 -6.13 -24.61
C LYS A 207 -7.52 -7.58 -24.34
N ALA A 208 -8.51 -8.46 -24.34
CA ALA A 208 -8.35 -9.90 -24.28
C ALA A 208 -8.51 -10.49 -25.68
N MET A 209 -7.70 -11.50 -25.99
CA MET A 209 -7.84 -12.24 -27.24
C MET A 209 -9.13 -13.07 -27.17
N PRO A 210 -10.01 -13.04 -28.18
CA PRO A 210 -11.16 -13.94 -28.25
C PRO A 210 -10.68 -15.39 -28.18
N TYR A 211 -11.33 -16.23 -27.38
CA TYR A 211 -10.87 -17.61 -27.18
C TYR A 211 -10.81 -18.42 -28.49
N VAL A 212 -11.69 -18.10 -29.45
CA VAL A 212 -11.69 -18.66 -30.81
C VAL A 212 -10.40 -18.43 -31.60
N ALA A 213 -9.65 -17.38 -31.30
CA ALA A 213 -8.39 -17.06 -31.97
C ALA A 213 -7.19 -17.78 -31.34
N ILE A 214 -7.32 -18.29 -30.11
CA ILE A 214 -6.20 -18.85 -29.33
C ILE A 214 -5.48 -20.00 -30.05
N PRO A 215 -6.17 -21.00 -30.65
CA PRO A 215 -5.45 -22.11 -31.25
C PRO A 215 -4.58 -21.65 -32.45
N SER A 216 -5.11 -20.76 -33.28
CA SER A 216 -4.34 -20.16 -34.39
C SER A 216 -3.15 -19.33 -33.90
N PHE A 217 -3.34 -18.57 -32.83
CA PHE A 217 -2.28 -17.79 -32.19
C PHE A 217 -1.18 -18.68 -31.62
N LEU A 218 -1.52 -19.76 -30.91
CA LEU A 218 -0.54 -20.70 -30.35
C LEU A 218 0.25 -21.41 -31.45
N THR A 219 -0.40 -21.75 -32.57
CA THR A 219 0.29 -22.27 -33.76
C THR A 219 1.33 -21.27 -34.27
N ALA A 220 0.98 -19.98 -34.38
CA ALA A 220 1.93 -18.94 -34.78
C ALA A 220 3.05 -18.72 -33.74
N LEU A 221 2.71 -18.74 -32.45
CA LEU A 221 3.63 -18.58 -31.32
C LEU A 221 4.74 -19.65 -31.34
N ARG A 222 4.35 -20.90 -31.61
CA ARG A 222 5.24 -22.07 -31.59
C ARG A 222 6.23 -22.12 -32.75
N ARG A 223 6.05 -21.31 -33.81
CA ARG A 223 6.95 -21.29 -35.00
C ARG A 223 8.37 -20.76 -34.69
N LYS A 224 8.55 -19.95 -33.64
CA LYS A 224 9.84 -19.35 -33.29
C LYS A 224 10.19 -19.68 -31.83
N PRO A 225 10.74 -20.87 -31.52
CA PRO A 225 10.95 -21.29 -30.14
C PRO A 225 11.84 -20.31 -29.35
N SER A 226 11.42 -19.99 -28.13
CA SER A 226 12.20 -19.26 -27.13
C SER A 226 11.58 -19.45 -25.74
N PHE A 227 12.35 -19.29 -24.66
CA PHE A 227 11.80 -19.40 -23.30
C PHE A 227 10.65 -18.44 -23.02
N GLY A 228 10.72 -17.20 -23.54
CA GLY A 228 9.61 -16.25 -23.44
C GLY A 228 8.33 -16.76 -24.09
N ARG A 229 8.43 -17.47 -25.23
CA ARG A 229 7.28 -18.05 -25.93
C ARG A 229 6.78 -19.33 -25.28
N PHE A 230 7.67 -20.19 -24.80
CA PHE A 230 7.28 -21.37 -24.02
C PHE A 230 6.56 -20.97 -22.73
N ALA A 231 7.05 -19.95 -22.02
CA ALA A 231 6.38 -19.42 -20.84
C ALA A 231 5.00 -18.82 -21.17
N LEU A 232 4.85 -18.14 -22.32
CA LEU A 232 3.54 -17.64 -22.75
C LEU A 232 2.59 -18.78 -23.11
N ASP A 233 3.08 -19.81 -23.81
CA ASP A 233 2.32 -21.02 -24.17
C ASP A 233 1.81 -21.73 -22.90
N LEU A 234 2.71 -22.01 -21.95
CA LEU A 234 2.33 -22.62 -20.66
C LEU A 234 1.35 -21.74 -19.89
N LEU A 235 1.54 -20.41 -19.86
CA LEU A 235 0.61 -19.48 -19.21
C LEU A 235 -0.82 -19.62 -19.78
N ILE A 236 -0.94 -19.71 -21.09
CA ILE A 236 -2.24 -19.85 -21.77
C ILE A 236 -2.85 -21.21 -21.44
N LEU A 237 -2.08 -22.30 -21.55
CA LEU A 237 -2.54 -23.67 -21.29
C LEU A 237 -2.92 -23.92 -19.82
N THR A 238 -2.33 -23.19 -18.88
CA THR A 238 -2.58 -23.35 -17.44
C THR A 238 -3.49 -22.30 -16.84
N GLY A 239 -3.75 -21.21 -17.57
CA GLY A 239 -4.50 -20.06 -17.08
C GLY A 239 -3.83 -19.35 -15.91
N THR A 240 -2.54 -19.56 -15.65
CA THR A 240 -1.81 -19.00 -14.49
C THR A 240 -1.40 -17.54 -14.72
N ARG A 241 -0.79 -16.89 -13.72
CA ARG A 241 -0.30 -15.51 -13.83
C ARG A 241 1.12 -15.50 -14.36
N SER A 242 1.48 -14.38 -14.99
CA SER A 242 2.83 -14.18 -15.55
C SER A 242 3.95 -14.36 -14.54
N GLN A 243 3.77 -13.93 -13.29
CA GLN A 243 4.75 -14.16 -12.22
C GLN A 243 4.91 -15.65 -11.90
N GLU A 244 3.81 -16.39 -11.79
CA GLU A 244 3.78 -17.81 -11.44
C GLU A 244 4.61 -18.62 -12.46
N VAL A 245 4.39 -18.41 -13.76
CA VAL A 245 5.16 -19.12 -14.81
C VAL A 245 6.63 -18.70 -14.87
N ARG A 246 6.92 -17.40 -14.73
CA ARG A 246 8.30 -16.88 -14.87
C ARG A 246 9.23 -17.31 -13.73
N LEU A 247 8.68 -17.57 -12.55
CA LEU A 247 9.42 -17.94 -11.35
C LEU A 247 9.36 -19.45 -11.07
N ALA A 248 8.64 -20.21 -11.89
CA ALA A 248 8.47 -21.64 -11.69
C ALA A 248 9.82 -22.36 -11.76
N THR A 249 10.08 -23.23 -10.78
CA THR A 249 11.23 -24.13 -10.75
C THR A 249 10.82 -25.54 -11.14
N TRP A 250 11.76 -26.38 -11.56
CA TRP A 250 11.46 -27.77 -11.93
C TRP A 250 10.91 -28.59 -10.75
N GLU A 251 11.29 -28.26 -9.52
CA GLU A 251 10.82 -28.92 -8.30
C GLU A 251 9.33 -28.70 -8.01
N GLU A 252 8.72 -27.66 -8.61
CA GLU A 252 7.28 -27.41 -8.50
C GLU A 252 6.44 -28.36 -9.36
N PHE A 253 7.04 -29.05 -10.33
CA PHE A 253 6.35 -29.91 -11.29
C PHE A 253 6.52 -31.39 -10.96
N ASP A 254 5.42 -32.04 -10.63
CA ASP A 254 5.30 -33.49 -10.64
C ASP A 254 4.88 -33.93 -12.05
N LEU A 255 5.86 -34.32 -12.86
CA LEU A 255 5.64 -34.71 -14.25
C LEU A 255 4.99 -36.09 -14.39
N GLU A 256 5.09 -36.95 -13.36
CA GLU A 256 4.47 -38.28 -13.35
C GLU A 256 2.97 -38.16 -13.08
N GLU A 257 2.60 -37.38 -12.07
CA GLU A 257 1.20 -37.10 -11.73
C GLU A 257 0.58 -35.96 -12.57
N ARG A 258 1.38 -35.31 -13.42
CA ARG A 258 0.99 -34.18 -14.28
C ARG A 258 0.40 -33.02 -13.48
N LEU A 259 1.06 -32.67 -12.37
CA LEU A 259 0.64 -31.60 -11.47
C LEU A 259 1.73 -30.55 -11.32
N TRP A 260 1.33 -29.28 -11.34
CA TRP A 260 2.21 -28.16 -10.98
C TRP A 260 1.75 -27.54 -9.67
N THR A 261 2.57 -27.63 -8.62
CA THR A 261 2.29 -27.07 -7.30
C THR A 261 2.98 -25.73 -7.13
N ILE A 262 2.23 -24.65 -7.32
CA ILE A 262 2.72 -23.28 -7.13
C ILE A 262 2.76 -22.97 -5.63
N PRO A 263 3.93 -22.63 -5.06
CA PRO A 263 4.07 -22.36 -3.63
C PRO A 263 3.33 -21.08 -3.23
N ALA A 264 2.94 -20.99 -1.95
CA ALA A 264 2.22 -19.84 -1.41
C ALA A 264 2.96 -18.51 -1.61
N GLU A 265 4.29 -18.55 -1.61
CA GLU A 265 5.19 -17.39 -1.78
C GLU A 265 5.09 -16.78 -3.19
N HIS A 266 4.86 -17.62 -4.21
CA HIS A 266 4.66 -17.18 -5.59
C HIS A 266 3.22 -16.73 -5.88
N MET A 267 2.30 -17.01 -4.95
CA MET A 267 0.88 -16.75 -5.11
C MET A 267 0.47 -15.39 -4.54
N LYS A 268 -0.24 -14.59 -5.34
CA LYS A 268 -0.82 -13.30 -4.90
C LYS A 268 -1.65 -13.40 -3.61
N ARG A 269 -2.24 -14.56 -3.34
CA ARG A 269 -3.12 -14.82 -2.19
C ARG A 269 -2.45 -15.57 -1.03
N SER A 270 -1.14 -15.85 -1.11
CA SER A 270 -0.40 -16.55 -0.06
C SER A 270 -1.01 -17.92 0.31
N LYS A 271 -1.59 -18.61 -0.66
CA LYS A 271 -2.08 -19.99 -0.54
C LYS A 271 -1.56 -20.78 -1.73
N ALA A 272 -0.94 -21.93 -1.47
CA ALA A 272 -0.43 -22.81 -2.51
C ALA A 272 -1.55 -23.21 -3.48
N HIS A 273 -1.18 -23.40 -4.75
CA HIS A 273 -2.12 -23.69 -5.82
C HIS A 273 -1.59 -24.83 -6.69
N VAL A 274 -2.33 -25.94 -6.71
CA VAL A 274 -2.00 -27.10 -7.56
C VAL A 274 -2.71 -26.94 -8.89
N VAL A 275 -2.04 -27.07 -10.03
CA VAL A 275 -2.57 -26.93 -11.38
C VAL A 275 -2.41 -28.24 -12.14
N PRO A 276 -3.50 -28.89 -12.59
CA PRO A 276 -3.40 -30.02 -13.51
C PRO A 276 -2.81 -29.60 -14.85
N LEU A 277 -1.90 -30.42 -15.36
CA LEU A 277 -1.21 -30.20 -16.63
C LEU A 277 -1.85 -31.07 -17.71
N SER A 278 -2.30 -30.41 -18.78
CA SER A 278 -2.80 -31.11 -19.96
C SER A 278 -1.66 -31.73 -20.78
N GLU A 279 -1.96 -32.63 -21.70
CA GLU A 279 -0.97 -33.19 -22.62
C GLU A 279 -0.20 -32.09 -23.38
N ALA A 280 -0.92 -31.04 -23.81
CA ALA A 280 -0.31 -29.89 -24.46
C ALA A 280 0.67 -29.12 -23.53
N ALA A 281 0.34 -28.98 -22.25
CA ALA A 281 1.21 -28.32 -21.27
C ALA A 281 2.47 -29.15 -21.00
N MET A 282 2.34 -30.47 -20.89
CA MET A 282 3.46 -31.40 -20.78
C MET A 282 4.41 -31.28 -21.98
N GLY A 283 3.86 -31.14 -23.19
CA GLY A 283 4.65 -30.90 -24.41
C GLY A 283 5.45 -29.59 -24.39
N VAL A 284 4.95 -28.55 -23.72
CA VAL A 284 5.71 -27.30 -23.54
C VAL A 284 6.86 -27.48 -22.55
N LEU A 285 6.63 -28.21 -21.45
CA LEU A 285 7.67 -28.52 -20.45
C LEU A 285 8.78 -29.39 -21.05
N ALA A 286 8.44 -30.42 -21.82
CA ALA A 286 9.43 -31.25 -22.51
C ALA A 286 10.32 -30.42 -23.46
N LYS A 287 9.73 -29.45 -24.18
CA LYS A 287 10.50 -28.50 -25.00
C LYS A 287 11.37 -27.58 -24.15
N ALA A 288 10.88 -27.09 -23.01
CA ALA A 288 11.67 -26.25 -22.12
C ALA A 288 12.90 -27.00 -21.58
N ASP A 289 12.74 -28.28 -21.22
CA ASP A 289 13.83 -29.14 -20.75
C ASP A 289 14.88 -29.39 -21.84
N ALA A 290 14.45 -29.68 -23.07
CA ALA A 290 15.36 -29.87 -24.20
C ALA A 290 16.22 -28.63 -24.52
N PHE A 291 15.74 -27.43 -24.19
CA PHE A 291 16.45 -26.15 -24.39
C PHE A 291 17.11 -25.62 -23.11
N LYS A 292 17.08 -26.40 -22.02
CA LYS A 292 17.53 -25.97 -20.70
C LYS A 292 18.98 -25.52 -20.71
N VAL A 293 19.23 -24.37 -20.09
CA VAL A 293 20.59 -23.89 -19.81
C VAL A 293 21.07 -24.54 -18.51
N GLY A 294 22.25 -25.15 -18.54
CA GLY A 294 22.87 -25.76 -17.35
C GLY A 294 23.00 -24.74 -16.22
N GLY A 295 22.54 -25.10 -15.01
CA GLY A 295 22.58 -24.23 -13.83
C GLY A 295 21.49 -23.15 -13.78
N ALA A 296 20.49 -23.18 -14.67
CA ALA A 296 19.35 -22.26 -14.58
C ALA A 296 18.51 -22.51 -13.32
N GLU A 297 18.12 -21.43 -12.64
CA GLU A 297 17.33 -21.44 -11.39
C GLU A 297 15.83 -21.72 -11.64
N VAL A 298 15.34 -21.45 -12.86
CA VAL A 298 13.92 -21.53 -13.24
C VAL A 298 13.72 -22.32 -14.53
N VAL A 299 12.50 -22.80 -14.76
CA VAL A 299 12.11 -23.55 -15.97
C VAL A 299 12.30 -22.70 -17.24
N PHE A 300 11.90 -21.42 -17.19
CA PHE A 300 11.99 -20.49 -18.33
C PHE A 300 12.97 -19.36 -18.00
N SER A 301 14.25 -19.61 -18.25
CA SER A 301 15.31 -18.66 -17.91
C SER A 301 15.54 -17.58 -18.98
N GLY A 302 16.07 -16.44 -18.55
CA GLY A 302 16.72 -15.48 -19.44
C GLY A 302 18.13 -15.94 -19.83
N ALA A 303 18.83 -15.13 -20.61
CA ALA A 303 20.17 -15.44 -21.11
C ALA A 303 21.21 -15.75 -20.01
N THR A 304 20.99 -15.26 -18.79
CA THR A 304 21.90 -15.44 -17.64
C THR A 304 21.47 -16.57 -16.70
N GLY A 305 20.55 -17.45 -17.09
CA GLY A 305 20.05 -18.55 -16.23
C GLY A 305 19.06 -18.13 -15.13
N LYS A 306 18.84 -16.82 -14.95
CA LYS A 306 17.89 -16.25 -13.97
C LYS A 306 16.49 -16.09 -14.55
N ALA A 307 15.51 -15.84 -13.69
CA ALA A 307 14.16 -15.49 -14.12
C ALA A 307 14.16 -14.30 -15.09
N MET A 308 13.26 -14.35 -16.08
CA MET A 308 13.09 -13.30 -17.08
C MET A 308 12.62 -11.96 -16.44
N SER A 309 12.32 -10.92 -17.22
CA SER A 309 11.62 -9.72 -16.72
C SER A 309 10.09 -9.85 -16.80
N ASP A 310 9.35 -9.12 -15.98
CA ASP A 310 7.87 -9.08 -16.00
C ASP A 310 7.31 -8.64 -17.37
N MET A 311 8.08 -7.82 -18.09
CA MET A 311 7.78 -7.37 -19.44
C MET A 311 7.97 -8.43 -20.52
N THR A 312 8.62 -9.55 -20.23
CA THR A 312 9.05 -10.51 -21.27
C THR A 312 7.88 -11.12 -22.03
N LEU A 313 6.82 -11.55 -21.35
CA LEU A 313 5.64 -12.13 -22.02
C LEU A 313 4.86 -11.07 -22.82
N LEU A 314 4.83 -9.83 -22.33
CA LEU A 314 4.22 -8.72 -23.06
C LEU A 314 5.06 -8.36 -24.30
N LYS A 315 6.39 -8.45 -24.22
CA LYS A 315 7.27 -8.25 -25.37
C LYS A 315 7.02 -9.31 -26.44
N VAL A 316 6.78 -10.57 -26.07
CA VAL A 316 6.41 -11.62 -27.05
C VAL A 316 5.14 -11.23 -27.83
N LEU A 317 4.10 -10.73 -27.15
CA LEU A 317 2.89 -10.26 -27.83
C LEU A 317 3.17 -9.08 -28.77
N ARG A 318 3.97 -8.10 -28.32
CA ARG A 318 4.38 -6.95 -29.16
C ARG A 318 5.19 -7.37 -30.38
N ASP A 319 6.12 -8.31 -30.21
CA ASP A 319 6.93 -8.87 -31.31
C ASP A 319 6.06 -9.62 -32.32
N MET A 320 4.93 -10.19 -31.88
CA MET A 320 3.90 -10.80 -32.73
C MET A 320 2.85 -9.79 -33.22
N GLN A 321 3.00 -8.51 -32.90
CA GLN A 321 2.08 -7.42 -33.25
C GLN A 321 0.64 -7.62 -32.72
N GLU A 322 0.50 -8.34 -31.61
CA GLU A 322 -0.78 -8.61 -30.98
C GLU A 322 -1.17 -7.47 -30.01
N PRO A 323 -2.35 -6.84 -30.16
CA PRO A 323 -2.77 -5.70 -29.34
C PRO A 323 -3.33 -6.13 -27.97
N PHE A 324 -3.09 -7.36 -27.55
CA PHE A 324 -3.67 -7.98 -26.37
C PHE A 324 -2.77 -7.87 -25.13
N HIS A 325 -3.38 -8.01 -23.96
CA HIS A 325 -2.66 -8.05 -22.69
C HIS A 325 -2.47 -9.50 -22.24
N VAL A 326 -1.32 -9.86 -21.66
CA VAL A 326 -1.03 -11.22 -21.18
C VAL A 326 -2.10 -11.73 -20.20
N HIS A 327 -2.53 -10.86 -19.28
CA HIS A 327 -3.63 -11.19 -18.36
C HIS A 327 -4.97 -11.50 -19.06
N GLY A 328 -5.19 -10.99 -20.27
CA GLY A 328 -6.41 -11.20 -21.05
C GLY A 328 -6.63 -12.66 -21.46
N PHE A 329 -5.58 -13.49 -21.53
CA PHE A 329 -5.74 -14.93 -21.80
C PHE A 329 -6.52 -15.66 -20.70
N ARG A 330 -6.49 -15.15 -19.46
CA ARG A 330 -7.33 -15.70 -18.38
C ARG A 330 -8.81 -15.41 -18.58
N SER A 331 -9.13 -14.25 -19.15
CA SER A 331 -10.50 -13.93 -19.57
C SER A 331 -10.93 -14.85 -20.71
N ALA A 332 -10.06 -15.09 -21.70
CA ALA A 332 -10.35 -16.01 -22.79
C ALA A 332 -10.61 -17.45 -22.30
N PHE A 333 -9.83 -17.93 -21.33
CA PHE A 333 -10.07 -19.21 -20.67
C PHE A 333 -11.43 -19.25 -19.95
N THR A 334 -11.78 -18.20 -19.20
CA THR A 334 -13.09 -18.10 -18.54
C THR A 334 -14.24 -18.10 -19.55
N ASP A 335 -14.12 -17.32 -20.63
CA ASP A 335 -15.14 -17.22 -21.67
C ASP A 335 -15.33 -18.56 -22.39
N TRP A 336 -14.24 -19.24 -22.75
CA TRP A 336 -14.30 -20.58 -23.32
C TRP A 336 -14.96 -21.58 -22.37
N ALA A 337 -14.50 -21.65 -21.12
CA ALA A 337 -15.00 -22.62 -20.16
C ALA A 337 -16.50 -22.42 -19.86
N ALA A 338 -16.96 -21.17 -19.85
CA ALA A 338 -18.38 -20.85 -19.71
C ALA A 338 -19.21 -21.35 -20.91
N ASN A 339 -18.70 -21.19 -22.13
CA ASN A 339 -19.38 -21.66 -23.35
C ASN A 339 -19.40 -23.19 -23.46
N GLU A 340 -18.37 -23.88 -22.97
CA GLU A 340 -18.32 -25.35 -22.87
C GLU A 340 -19.14 -25.92 -21.69
N GLY A 341 -19.79 -25.06 -20.89
CA GLY A 341 -20.68 -25.48 -19.81
C GLY A 341 -19.96 -25.93 -18.54
N PHE A 342 -18.67 -25.59 -18.35
CA PHE A 342 -17.98 -25.88 -17.10
C PHE A 342 -18.53 -25.03 -15.94
N PRO A 343 -18.74 -25.60 -14.74
CA PRO A 343 -19.25 -24.84 -13.61
C PRO A 343 -18.30 -23.72 -13.20
N ASN A 344 -18.84 -22.50 -13.04
CA ASN A 344 -18.04 -21.32 -12.67
C ASN A 344 -17.18 -21.54 -11.41
N ALA A 345 -17.67 -22.31 -10.42
CA ALA A 345 -16.90 -22.64 -9.23
C ALA A 345 -15.59 -23.40 -9.53
N VAL A 346 -15.58 -24.24 -10.57
CA VAL A 346 -14.40 -25.01 -11.00
C VAL A 346 -13.43 -24.10 -11.76
N VAL A 347 -13.94 -23.20 -12.62
CA VAL A 347 -13.14 -22.22 -13.35
C VAL A 347 -12.45 -21.25 -12.39
N GLU A 348 -13.19 -20.71 -11.42
CA GLU A 348 -12.66 -19.84 -10.37
C GLU A 348 -11.62 -20.56 -9.50
N ALA A 349 -11.83 -21.85 -9.21
CA ALA A 349 -10.84 -22.69 -8.52
C ALA A 349 -9.57 -22.88 -9.37
N ALA A 350 -9.70 -23.16 -10.67
CA ALA A 350 -8.55 -23.29 -11.59
C ALA A 350 -7.70 -22.02 -11.66
N LEU A 351 -8.36 -20.85 -11.61
CA LEU A 351 -7.72 -19.54 -11.65
C LEU A 351 -7.23 -19.03 -10.28
N ALA A 352 -7.41 -19.80 -9.20
CA ALA A 352 -7.12 -19.38 -7.83
C ALA A 352 -7.77 -18.02 -7.46
N HIS A 353 -8.99 -17.79 -7.94
CA HIS A 353 -9.76 -16.59 -7.64
C HIS A 353 -10.34 -16.63 -6.21
N LYS A 354 -10.76 -15.46 -5.70
CA LYS A 354 -11.40 -15.37 -4.38
C LYS A 354 -12.88 -15.66 -4.55
N THR A 355 -13.36 -16.71 -3.88
CA THR A 355 -14.80 -16.90 -3.67
C THR A 355 -15.37 -15.64 -3.00
N PRO A 356 -16.29 -14.91 -3.65
CA PRO A 356 -16.80 -13.63 -3.14
C PRO A 356 -17.47 -13.79 -1.77
N ASP A 357 -18.12 -14.93 -1.56
CA ASP A 357 -18.80 -15.29 -0.33
C ASP A 357 -17.84 -16.01 0.63
N ALA A 358 -17.56 -15.37 1.77
CA ALA A 358 -16.69 -15.88 2.82
C ALA A 358 -17.25 -17.16 3.47
N VAL A 359 -18.58 -17.32 3.51
CA VAL A 359 -19.24 -18.53 4.02
C VAL A 359 -19.02 -19.68 3.03
N GLN A 360 -19.26 -19.47 1.74
CA GLN A 360 -18.95 -20.49 0.72
C GLN A 360 -17.45 -20.82 0.65
N ALA A 361 -16.57 -19.85 0.91
CA ALA A 361 -15.14 -20.08 0.96
C ALA A 361 -14.72 -21.01 2.12
N ALA A 362 -15.40 -20.96 3.26
CA ALA A 362 -15.12 -21.81 4.42
C ALA A 362 -15.56 -23.27 4.22
N TYR A 363 -16.65 -23.49 3.46
CA TYR A 363 -17.18 -24.83 3.18
C TYR A 363 -16.53 -25.53 1.97
N ARG A 364 -15.98 -24.79 1.00
CA ARG A 364 -15.31 -25.36 -0.19
C ARG A 364 -13.90 -25.86 0.15
N ARG A 365 -13.80 -27.03 0.78
CA ARG A 365 -12.54 -27.78 0.96
C ARG A 365 -12.13 -28.61 -0.28
N THR A 366 -13.01 -28.75 -1.26
CA THR A 366 -12.80 -29.58 -2.44
C THR A 366 -11.81 -28.93 -3.41
N THR A 367 -10.74 -29.64 -3.75
CA THR A 367 -9.73 -29.21 -4.73
C THR A 367 -10.20 -29.39 -6.19
N TYR A 368 -11.28 -30.15 -6.38
CA TYR A 368 -11.83 -30.58 -7.68
C TYR A 368 -10.85 -31.42 -8.53
N LEU A 369 -9.77 -31.93 -7.91
CA LEU A 369 -8.73 -32.71 -8.59
C LEU A 369 -9.13 -34.19 -8.76
N GLY A 370 -9.94 -34.74 -7.86
CA GLY A 370 -10.27 -36.18 -7.86
C GLY A 370 -9.09 -37.04 -7.43
N THR A 371 -9.06 -38.30 -7.87
CA THR A 371 -7.92 -39.22 -7.72
C THR A 371 -7.33 -39.57 -9.08
N LYS A 372 -6.22 -40.31 -9.10
CA LYS A 372 -5.57 -40.76 -10.34
C LYS A 372 -6.50 -41.65 -11.19
N GLU A 373 -7.27 -42.52 -10.53
CA GLU A 373 -8.21 -43.44 -11.16
C GLU A 373 -9.52 -42.77 -11.55
N ASN A 374 -9.92 -41.70 -10.84
CA ASN A 374 -11.11 -40.92 -11.14
C ASN A 374 -10.79 -39.42 -11.17
N PRO A 375 -10.28 -38.91 -12.31
CA PRO A 375 -9.93 -37.52 -12.46
C PRO A 375 -11.12 -36.60 -12.20
N GLY A 376 -10.90 -35.62 -11.33
CA GLY A 376 -11.90 -34.63 -10.98
C GLY A 376 -12.21 -33.67 -12.12
N ILE A 377 -13.30 -32.91 -11.96
CA ILE A 377 -13.78 -31.98 -12.98
C ILE A 377 -12.75 -30.91 -13.37
N ARG A 378 -11.82 -30.56 -12.46
CA ARG A 378 -10.77 -29.60 -12.77
C ARG A 378 -9.68 -30.18 -13.67
N VAL A 379 -9.35 -31.47 -13.51
CA VAL A 379 -8.42 -32.16 -14.43
C VAL A 379 -9.04 -32.23 -15.81
N LYS A 380 -10.32 -32.62 -15.90
CA LYS A 380 -11.08 -32.65 -17.15
C LYS A 380 -11.15 -31.28 -17.83
N LEU A 381 -11.36 -30.21 -17.06
CA LEU A 381 -11.34 -28.83 -17.55
C LEU A 381 -9.99 -28.46 -18.17
N MET A 382 -8.88 -28.71 -17.47
CA MET A 382 -7.54 -28.36 -17.97
C MET A 382 -7.17 -29.19 -19.21
N GLU A 383 -7.54 -30.48 -19.24
CA GLU A 383 -7.30 -31.34 -20.40
C GLU A 383 -8.10 -30.87 -21.62
N ALA A 384 -9.40 -30.63 -21.46
CA ALA A 384 -10.25 -30.10 -22.54
C ALA A 384 -9.74 -28.75 -23.05
N TRP A 385 -9.27 -27.87 -22.17
CA TRP A 385 -8.67 -26.59 -22.55
C TRP A 385 -7.38 -26.77 -23.35
N GLY A 386 -6.51 -27.68 -22.89
CA GLY A 386 -5.28 -28.03 -23.60
C GLY A 386 -5.55 -28.56 -25.00
N ALA A 387 -6.51 -29.49 -25.13
CA ALA A 387 -6.94 -30.04 -26.40
C ALA A 387 -7.52 -28.96 -27.33
N TYR A 388 -8.36 -28.07 -26.80
CA TYR A 388 -8.89 -26.93 -27.56
C TYR A 388 -7.77 -26.02 -28.06
N CYS A 389 -6.84 -25.63 -27.18
CA CYS A 389 -5.68 -24.80 -27.52
C CYS A 389 -4.75 -25.44 -28.54
N ALA A 390 -4.68 -26.78 -28.57
CA ALA A 390 -3.86 -27.54 -29.50
C ALA A 390 -4.59 -27.89 -30.81
N SER A 391 -5.90 -27.59 -30.93
CA SER A 391 -6.66 -27.87 -32.14
C SER A 391 -6.14 -27.05 -33.32
N ASN A 392 -5.98 -27.70 -34.48
CA ASN A 392 -5.76 -26.98 -35.72
C ASN A 392 -7.09 -26.39 -36.17
N VAL A 393 -7.20 -25.07 -36.14
CA VAL A 393 -8.28 -24.39 -36.85
C VAL A 393 -8.01 -24.62 -38.32
N ALA A 394 -8.82 -25.48 -38.96
CA ALA A 394 -8.87 -25.56 -40.41
C ALA A 394 -9.11 -24.14 -40.93
N SER A 395 -8.23 -23.70 -41.82
CA SER A 395 -8.19 -22.35 -42.39
C SER A 395 -9.48 -21.99 -43.09
#